data_AF-A0A923VWR2-F1
#
_entry.id   AF-A0A923VWR2-F1
#
_cell.length_a   1.000
_cell.length_b   1.000
_cell.length_c   1.000
_cell.angle_alpha   90.00
_cell.angle_beta   90.00
_cell.angle_gamma   90.00
#
_symmetry.space_group_name_H-M   'P 1'
#
loop_
_entity.id
_entity.type
_entity.pdbx_description
1 polymer ?
#
loop_
_entity_poly.entity_id
_entity_poly.type
_entity_poly.pdbx_seq_one_letter_code
_entity_poly.pdbx_strand_id
1 'polypeptide(L)'
;MQNRSSFSIFDASAGAGKTYNLVKQYLLIILSSPKNDAYRHILAITFTNKAVHEMKSRIVDNLSEFAKDSPSNKAQQLMNDLVFEAKEWKKPLSISGIKTKSQQIIKHIIHNYAAFDISTIDKFTHKVIRAFAHDLGLPMTFEVTLDTESLLTEAVDALIAKAGEDEIITRLLIDFTMEKTDDDKSWDISKEILETGRLILNENNREAIVDFKDKKIEDFLAIKSKISKAHEMLENENIGLATIAFSLLESNQIDSKSFAYETFPKHIQFIINKDARAANHKFESETEVKIKKDTKNIALIESVLPQILANLATVYANNEKKDFYKAFLKNITPLSLLNTVNNELSKIQTEQNVLSISEFNAIIHNEIQNQPAPFIYE
;
A
#
# COMPACT_ATOMS: atom_id res chain seq x y z
N MET A 1 28.20 -25.81 -27.38
CA MET A 1 27.78 -24.80 -26.38
C MET A 1 27.17 -25.56 -25.22
N GLN A 2 27.85 -25.67 -24.08
CA GLN A 2 27.27 -26.33 -22.90
C GLN A 2 26.36 -25.34 -22.17
N ASN A 3 25.17 -25.81 -21.79
CA ASN A 3 24.20 -25.18 -20.90
C ASN A 3 24.89 -24.68 -19.62
N ARG A 4 25.29 -23.41 -19.60
CA ARG A 4 25.25 -22.66 -18.33
C ARG A 4 23.78 -22.38 -18.08
N SER A 5 23.31 -22.70 -16.89
CA SER A 5 22.02 -22.17 -16.44
C SER A 5 22.05 -20.65 -16.60
N SER A 6 21.00 -20.08 -17.20
CA SER A 6 20.90 -18.63 -17.41
C SER A 6 20.94 -17.85 -16.09
N PHE A 7 20.74 -18.54 -14.97
CA PHE A 7 20.78 -18.02 -13.61
C PHE A 7 21.74 -18.83 -12.73
N SER A 8 22.40 -18.14 -11.81
CA SER A 8 23.18 -18.74 -10.72
C SER A 8 22.73 -18.07 -9.43
N ILE A 9 22.15 -18.86 -8.52
CA ILE A 9 21.61 -18.38 -7.26
C ILE A 9 22.63 -18.71 -6.16
N PHE A 10 23.03 -17.70 -5.40
CA PHE A 10 23.93 -17.84 -4.26
C PHE A 10 23.17 -17.55 -2.96
N ASP A 11 22.72 -18.60 -2.30
CA ASP A 11 22.20 -18.48 -0.94
C ASP A 11 23.35 -18.30 0.04
N ALA A 12 23.24 -17.27 0.87
CA ALA A 12 24.23 -17.01 1.90
C ALA A 12 23.56 -16.42 3.14
N SER A 13 23.93 -16.89 4.32
CA SER A 13 23.47 -16.36 5.60
C SER A 13 24.23 -15.08 5.99
N ALA A 14 23.82 -14.41 7.08
CA ALA A 14 24.57 -13.29 7.62
C ALA A 14 26.01 -13.71 7.96
N GLY A 15 27.01 -12.95 7.50
CA GLY A 15 28.42 -13.25 7.73
C GLY A 15 29.04 -14.32 6.81
N ALA A 16 28.26 -15.00 5.96
CA ALA A 16 28.76 -16.07 5.07
C ALA A 16 29.57 -15.58 3.84
N GLY A 17 30.01 -14.33 3.84
CA GLY A 17 30.87 -13.79 2.77
C GLY A 17 30.16 -13.47 1.45
N LYS A 18 28.85 -13.12 1.46
CA LYS A 18 28.10 -12.79 0.22
C LYS A 18 28.82 -11.78 -0.67
N THR A 19 29.24 -10.66 -0.07
CA THR A 19 29.94 -9.58 -0.77
C THR A 19 31.29 -10.04 -1.32
N TYR A 20 32.01 -10.90 -0.59
CA TYR A 20 33.28 -11.46 -1.06
C TYR A 20 33.08 -12.32 -2.31
N ASN A 21 32.08 -13.21 -2.29
CA ASN A 21 31.78 -14.06 -3.44
C ASN A 21 31.32 -13.23 -4.66
N LEU A 22 30.47 -12.23 -4.48
CA LEU A 22 30.04 -11.35 -5.58
C LEU A 22 31.23 -10.58 -6.18
N VAL A 23 32.13 -10.03 -5.35
CA VAL A 23 33.34 -9.36 -5.82
C VAL A 23 34.26 -10.34 -6.55
N LYS A 24 34.45 -11.55 -6.03
CA LYS A 24 35.24 -12.60 -6.69
C LYS A 24 34.66 -12.95 -8.07
N GLN A 25 33.34 -13.14 -8.18
CA GLN A 25 32.70 -13.43 -9.46
C GLN A 25 32.82 -12.25 -10.44
N TYR A 26 32.66 -11.01 -9.96
CA TYR A 26 32.86 -9.82 -10.78
C TYR A 26 34.30 -9.76 -11.32
N LEU A 27 35.30 -9.95 -10.46
CA LEU A 27 36.72 -9.98 -10.82
C LEU A 27 37.00 -11.10 -11.83
N LEU A 28 36.42 -12.28 -11.63
CA LEU A 28 36.57 -13.41 -12.55
C LEU A 28 36.06 -13.08 -13.95
N ILE A 29 34.90 -12.44 -14.07
CA ILE A 29 34.32 -12.04 -15.38
C ILE A 29 35.26 -11.07 -16.11
N ILE A 30 35.70 -9.98 -15.44
CA ILE A 30 36.52 -8.95 -16.09
C ILE A 30 37.94 -9.45 -16.39
N LEU A 31 38.52 -10.28 -15.52
CA LEU A 31 39.85 -10.84 -15.71
C LEU A 31 39.85 -11.94 -16.77
N SER A 32 38.77 -12.71 -16.93
CA SER A 32 38.67 -13.74 -17.97
C SER A 32 38.23 -13.20 -19.34
N SER A 33 37.79 -11.95 -19.45
CA SER A 33 37.37 -11.35 -20.73
C SER A 33 38.57 -10.98 -21.62
N PRO A 34 38.56 -11.19 -22.94
CA PRO A 34 39.67 -10.78 -23.80
C PRO A 34 39.91 -9.26 -23.81
N LYS A 35 38.89 -8.45 -23.51
CA LYS A 35 38.98 -6.98 -23.53
C LYS A 35 39.12 -6.41 -22.12
N ASN A 36 39.85 -5.30 -22.00
CA ASN A 36 40.08 -4.60 -20.73
C ASN A 36 38.88 -3.74 -20.28
N ASP A 37 37.91 -3.50 -21.17
CA ASP A 37 36.71 -2.71 -20.92
C ASP A 37 35.47 -3.58 -20.63
N ALA A 38 35.68 -4.85 -20.29
CA ALA A 38 34.62 -5.80 -19.99
C ALA A 38 33.67 -5.32 -18.86
N TYR A 39 34.20 -4.55 -17.90
CA TYR A 39 33.41 -3.98 -16.80
C TYR A 39 32.28 -3.05 -17.27
N ARG A 40 32.37 -2.50 -18.49
CA ARG A 40 31.31 -1.66 -19.10
C ARG A 40 30.07 -2.46 -19.50
N HIS A 41 30.21 -3.78 -19.60
CA HIS A 41 29.17 -4.71 -20.04
C HIS A 41 28.66 -5.56 -18.86
N ILE A 42 28.95 -5.14 -17.63
CA ILE A 42 28.45 -5.78 -16.41
C ILE A 42 27.56 -4.77 -15.70
N LEU A 43 26.33 -5.18 -15.44
CA LEU A 43 25.39 -4.44 -14.59
C LEU A 43 25.37 -5.10 -13.21
N ALA A 44 25.76 -4.37 -12.18
CA ALA A 44 25.68 -4.83 -10.79
C ALA A 44 24.74 -3.93 -9.99
N ILE A 45 23.67 -4.51 -9.46
CA ILE A 45 22.59 -3.80 -8.77
C ILE A 45 22.61 -4.17 -7.28
N THR A 46 22.42 -3.18 -6.41
CA THR A 46 22.32 -3.37 -4.95
C THR A 46 21.17 -2.54 -4.36
N PHE A 47 20.82 -2.78 -3.10
CA PHE A 47 19.75 -2.02 -2.44
C PHE A 47 20.19 -0.65 -1.88
N THR A 48 21.47 -0.44 -1.56
CA THR A 48 21.90 0.77 -0.85
C THR A 48 23.15 1.40 -1.46
N ASN A 49 23.26 2.73 -1.39
CA ASN A 49 24.45 3.45 -1.83
C ASN A 49 25.71 2.99 -1.09
N LYS A 50 25.58 2.60 0.19
CA LYS A 50 26.69 2.03 0.97
C LYS A 50 27.21 0.73 0.37
N ALA A 51 26.32 -0.17 -0.05
CA ALA A 51 26.70 -1.42 -0.70
C ALA A 51 27.34 -1.17 -2.08
N VAL A 52 26.84 -0.20 -2.85
CA VAL A 52 27.48 0.24 -4.10
C VAL A 52 28.92 0.68 -3.86
N HIS A 53 29.13 1.60 -2.91
CA HIS A 53 30.47 2.10 -2.60
C HIS A 53 31.39 0.99 -2.10
N GLU A 54 30.90 0.14 -1.20
CA GLU A 54 31.66 -1.00 -0.68
C GLU A 54 32.09 -1.96 -1.80
N MET A 55 31.18 -2.30 -2.72
CA MET A 55 31.47 -3.20 -3.84
C MET A 55 32.47 -2.57 -4.81
N LYS A 56 32.31 -1.28 -5.16
CA LYS A 56 33.26 -0.54 -6.01
C LYS A 56 34.65 -0.51 -5.38
N SER A 57 34.76 -0.14 -4.10
CA SER A 57 36.04 -0.09 -3.40
C SER A 57 36.71 -1.46 -3.39
N ARG A 58 36.00 -2.52 -2.99
CA ARG A 58 36.56 -3.88 -2.96
C ARG A 58 37.09 -4.34 -4.32
N ILE A 59 36.39 -4.04 -5.41
CA ILE A 59 36.86 -4.40 -6.76
C ILE A 59 38.15 -3.65 -7.11
N VAL A 60 38.16 -2.32 -6.92
CA VAL A 60 39.32 -1.47 -7.22
C VAL A 60 40.51 -1.82 -6.33
N ASP A 61 40.28 -2.05 -5.04
CA ASP A 61 41.31 -2.43 -4.07
C ASP A 61 41.96 -3.77 -4.43
N ASN A 62 41.16 -4.78 -4.80
CA ASN A 62 41.70 -6.06 -5.24
C ASN A 62 42.51 -5.93 -6.53
N LEU A 63 41.99 -5.22 -7.54
CA LEU A 63 42.76 -4.98 -8.77
C LEU A 63 44.08 -4.25 -8.48
N SER A 64 44.06 -3.28 -7.56
CA SER A 64 45.25 -2.50 -7.18
C SER A 64 46.26 -3.39 -6.47
N GLU A 65 45.79 -4.27 -5.60
CA GLU A 65 46.62 -5.23 -4.90
C GLU A 65 47.23 -6.27 -5.85
N PHE A 66 46.46 -6.77 -6.82
CA PHE A 66 46.94 -7.71 -7.85
C PHE A 66 47.97 -7.09 -8.79
N ALA A 67 47.94 -5.77 -8.96
CA ALA A 67 48.86 -5.03 -9.83
C ALA A 67 50.27 -4.85 -9.22
N LYS A 68 50.44 -5.04 -7.90
CA LYS A 68 51.71 -4.87 -7.18
C LYS A 68 52.72 -5.97 -7.51
N ASP A 69 54.00 -5.67 -7.31
CA ASP A 69 55.06 -6.68 -7.40
C ASP A 69 55.00 -7.70 -6.26
N SER A 70 54.59 -7.24 -5.07
CA SER A 70 54.40 -8.06 -3.88
C SER A 70 52.98 -7.87 -3.33
N PRO A 71 51.96 -8.55 -3.88
CA PRO A 71 50.60 -8.54 -3.34
C PRO A 71 50.56 -9.15 -1.93
N SER A 72 49.66 -8.68 -1.08
CA SER A 72 49.41 -9.25 0.25
C SER A 72 49.00 -10.72 0.20
N ASN A 73 49.23 -11.45 1.29
CA ASN A 73 48.89 -12.88 1.39
C ASN A 73 47.41 -13.17 1.04
N LYS A 74 46.48 -12.30 1.45
CA LYS A 74 45.06 -12.42 1.13
C LYS A 74 44.79 -12.29 -0.37
N ALA A 75 45.45 -11.33 -1.02
CA ALA A 75 45.31 -11.14 -2.47
C ALA A 75 45.92 -12.31 -3.25
N GLN A 76 47.07 -12.84 -2.82
CA GLN A 76 47.66 -14.03 -3.43
C GLN A 76 46.73 -15.24 -3.34
N GLN A 77 46.07 -15.46 -2.20
CA GLN A 77 45.05 -16.50 -2.05
C GLN A 77 43.90 -16.32 -3.05
N LEU A 78 43.33 -15.11 -3.11
CA LEU A 78 42.25 -14.82 -4.06
C LEU A 78 42.69 -14.95 -5.53
N MET A 79 43.92 -14.57 -5.89
CA MET A 79 44.45 -14.78 -7.24
C MET A 79 44.54 -16.27 -7.58
N ASN A 80 44.94 -17.13 -6.64
CA ASN A 80 44.96 -18.58 -6.83
C ASN A 80 43.54 -19.15 -7.00
N ASP A 81 42.59 -18.69 -6.18
CA ASP A 81 41.17 -19.06 -6.31
C ASP A 81 40.61 -18.69 -7.69
N LEU A 82 40.91 -17.47 -8.17
CA LEU A 82 40.50 -16.99 -9.50
C LEU A 82 41.12 -17.84 -10.61
N VAL A 83 42.40 -18.23 -10.51
CA VAL A 83 43.06 -19.12 -11.48
C VAL A 83 42.38 -20.49 -11.50
N PHE A 84 42.03 -21.02 -10.33
CA PHE A 84 41.33 -22.31 -10.23
C PHE A 84 39.95 -22.24 -10.88
N GLU A 85 39.11 -21.28 -10.50
CA GLU A 85 37.77 -21.12 -11.08
C GLU A 85 37.79 -20.80 -12.58
N ALA A 86 38.77 -20.02 -13.05
CA ALA A 86 38.92 -19.69 -14.46
C ALA A 86 39.20 -20.92 -15.35
N LYS A 87 39.87 -21.94 -14.80
CA LYS A 87 40.08 -23.23 -15.49
C LYS A 87 38.75 -23.97 -15.66
N GLU A 88 37.92 -24.01 -14.63
CA GLU A 88 36.56 -24.58 -14.71
C GLU A 88 35.71 -23.85 -15.76
N TRP A 89 35.95 -22.54 -15.94
CA TRP A 89 35.29 -21.72 -16.97
C TRP A 89 35.83 -21.93 -18.39
N LYS A 90 36.85 -22.79 -18.57
CA LYS A 90 37.59 -22.97 -19.83
C LYS A 90 38.18 -21.66 -20.37
N LYS A 91 38.49 -20.72 -19.47
CA LYS A 91 39.12 -19.43 -19.75
C LYS A 91 40.38 -19.29 -18.90
N PRO A 92 41.45 -20.07 -19.18
CA PRO A 92 42.58 -20.19 -18.27
C PRO A 92 43.23 -18.82 -17.99
N LEU A 93 43.39 -18.52 -16.70
CA LEU A 93 44.15 -17.39 -16.21
C LEU A 93 45.45 -17.87 -15.58
N SER A 94 46.49 -17.03 -15.65
CA SER A 94 47.74 -17.21 -14.91
C SER A 94 47.92 -16.05 -13.94
N ILE A 95 48.70 -16.25 -12.88
CA ILE A 95 49.00 -15.20 -11.89
C ILE A 95 49.64 -13.97 -12.55
N SER A 96 50.59 -14.20 -13.46
CA SER A 96 51.20 -13.13 -14.26
C SER A 96 50.16 -12.42 -15.15
N GLY A 97 49.25 -13.17 -15.77
CA GLY A 97 48.15 -12.61 -16.55
C GLY A 97 47.20 -11.74 -15.72
N ILE A 98 46.84 -12.18 -14.51
CA ILE A 98 46.01 -11.40 -13.58
C ILE A 98 46.68 -10.07 -13.25
N LYS A 99 47.99 -10.07 -12.96
CA LYS A 99 48.75 -8.83 -12.66
C LYS A 99 48.71 -7.84 -13.82
N THR A 100 49.14 -8.26 -15.00
CA THR A 100 49.18 -7.38 -16.20
C THR A 100 47.79 -6.86 -16.54
N LYS A 101 46.78 -7.72 -16.44
CA LYS A 101 45.41 -7.33 -16.77
C LYS A 101 44.78 -6.42 -15.73
N SER A 102 45.08 -6.61 -14.45
CA SER A 102 44.62 -5.72 -13.39
C SER A 102 45.16 -4.30 -13.57
N GLN A 103 46.45 -4.15 -13.95
CA GLN A 103 47.05 -2.86 -14.30
C GLN A 103 46.31 -2.18 -15.46
N GLN A 104 46.00 -2.94 -16.52
CA GLN A 104 45.28 -2.42 -17.68
C GLN A 104 43.83 -2.05 -17.36
N ILE A 105 43.10 -2.90 -16.65
CA ILE A 105 41.70 -2.66 -16.27
C ILE A 105 41.60 -1.43 -15.37
N ILE A 106 42.47 -1.28 -14.36
CA ILE A 106 42.48 -0.08 -13.50
C ILE A 106 42.68 1.19 -14.32
N LYS A 107 43.65 1.18 -15.24
CA LYS A 107 43.88 2.34 -16.13
C LYS A 107 42.62 2.68 -16.93
N HIS A 108 41.94 1.67 -17.47
CA HIS A 108 40.67 1.87 -18.18
C HIS A 108 39.56 2.43 -17.28
N ILE A 109 39.41 1.90 -16.06
CA ILE A 109 38.42 2.37 -15.08
C ILE A 109 38.69 3.82 -14.68
N ILE A 110 39.94 4.22 -14.44
CA ILE A 110 40.28 5.60 -14.09
C ILE A 110 39.87 6.56 -15.21
N HIS A 111 40.16 6.21 -16.47
CA HIS A 111 39.79 7.06 -17.61
C HIS A 111 38.29 7.04 -17.93
N ASN A 112 37.56 6.00 -17.55
CA ASN A 112 36.14 5.80 -17.88
C ASN A 112 35.30 5.39 -16.66
N TYR A 113 35.48 6.08 -15.54
CA TYR A 113 34.87 5.68 -14.27
C TYR A 113 33.33 5.70 -14.33
N ALA A 114 32.76 6.61 -15.12
CA ALA A 114 31.32 6.68 -15.36
C ALA A 114 30.73 5.39 -15.97
N ALA A 115 31.53 4.60 -16.68
CA ALA A 115 31.11 3.34 -17.29
C ALA A 115 31.30 2.13 -16.35
N PHE A 116 31.73 2.34 -15.10
CA PHE A 116 31.79 1.30 -14.06
C PHE A 116 30.43 1.21 -13.35
N ASP A 117 29.49 0.50 -14.00
CA ASP A 117 28.04 0.54 -13.71
C ASP A 117 27.64 -0.41 -12.56
N ILE A 118 28.05 -0.02 -11.35
CA ILE A 118 27.50 -0.54 -10.09
C ILE A 118 26.60 0.53 -9.51
N SER A 119 25.31 0.23 -9.33
CA SER A 119 24.29 1.18 -8.91
C SER A 119 23.30 0.58 -7.92
N THR A 120 22.46 1.44 -7.34
CA THR A 120 21.27 0.96 -6.63
C THR A 120 20.21 0.54 -7.63
N ILE A 121 19.23 -0.26 -7.17
CA ILE A 121 18.05 -0.60 -7.94
C ILE A 121 17.34 0.67 -8.42
N ASP A 122 17.09 1.65 -7.55
CA ASP A 122 16.39 2.88 -7.91
C ASP A 122 17.12 3.69 -8.99
N LYS A 123 18.46 3.82 -8.87
CA LYS A 123 19.26 4.54 -9.86
C LYS A 123 19.26 3.84 -11.22
N PHE A 124 19.29 2.52 -11.22
CA PHE A 124 19.17 1.73 -12.44
C PHE A 124 17.78 1.92 -13.06
N THR A 125 16.73 1.73 -12.28
CA THR A 125 15.34 1.88 -12.71
C THR A 125 15.07 3.28 -13.27
N HIS A 126 15.60 4.33 -12.63
CA HIS A 126 15.47 5.70 -13.11
C HIS A 126 16.17 5.92 -14.46
N LYS A 127 17.34 5.30 -14.66
CA LYS A 127 18.03 5.30 -15.96
C LYS A 127 17.19 4.60 -17.04
N VAL A 128 16.51 3.51 -16.71
CA VAL A 128 15.61 2.79 -17.63
C VAL A 128 14.40 3.66 -17.99
N ILE A 129 13.63 4.17 -17.02
CA ILE A 129 12.46 5.03 -17.32
C ILE A 129 12.87 6.24 -18.14
N ARG A 130 13.99 6.88 -17.81
CA ARG A 130 14.44 8.06 -18.54
C ARG A 130 14.67 7.80 -20.03
N ALA A 131 15.07 6.58 -20.41
CA ALA A 131 15.19 6.19 -21.82
C ALA A 131 13.82 6.09 -22.52
N PHE A 132 12.77 5.76 -21.77
CA PHE A 132 11.39 5.63 -22.24
C PHE A 132 10.51 6.85 -21.89
N ALA A 133 11.07 7.94 -21.36
CA ALA A 133 10.28 9.05 -20.80
C ALA A 133 9.28 9.61 -21.80
N HIS A 134 9.70 9.77 -23.06
CA HIS A 134 8.83 10.21 -24.15
C HIS A 134 7.66 9.24 -24.40
N ASP A 135 7.94 7.94 -24.46
CA ASP A 135 6.95 6.90 -24.74
C ASP A 135 5.95 6.73 -23.59
N LEU A 136 6.39 7.06 -22.37
CA LEU A 136 5.59 7.07 -21.14
C LEU A 136 4.82 8.38 -20.92
N GLY A 137 4.96 9.35 -21.83
CA GLY A 137 4.33 10.68 -21.68
C GLY A 137 4.91 11.52 -20.54
N LEU A 138 6.10 11.18 -20.05
CA LEU A 138 6.80 11.90 -18.98
C LEU A 138 7.65 13.04 -19.55
N PRO A 139 7.75 14.19 -18.84
CA PRO A 139 8.67 15.26 -19.24
C PRO A 139 10.12 14.75 -19.31
N MET A 140 10.87 15.05 -20.36
CA MET A 140 12.28 14.57 -20.49
C MET A 140 13.19 15.01 -19.33
N THR A 141 12.83 16.07 -18.63
CA THR A 141 13.55 16.65 -17.49
C THR A 141 12.93 16.29 -16.15
N PHE A 142 12.06 15.26 -16.08
CA PHE A 142 11.43 14.88 -14.82
C PHE A 142 12.46 14.51 -13.75
N GLU A 143 12.17 14.91 -12.51
CA GLU A 143 12.90 14.48 -11.32
C GLU A 143 12.02 13.61 -10.44
N VAL A 144 12.58 12.52 -9.90
CA VAL A 144 11.86 11.70 -8.94
C VAL A 144 12.01 12.30 -7.55
N THR A 145 10.89 12.67 -6.93
CA THR A 145 10.87 13.17 -5.55
C THR A 145 10.46 12.08 -4.57
N LEU A 146 11.17 12.05 -3.43
CA LEU A 146 10.83 11.22 -2.28
C LEU A 146 9.87 11.93 -1.32
N ASP A 147 9.76 13.26 -1.42
CA ASP A 147 8.90 14.09 -0.55
C ASP A 147 7.47 14.11 -1.09
N THR A 148 6.81 12.96 -0.98
CA THR A 148 5.45 12.75 -1.48
C THR A 148 4.39 13.38 -0.60
N GLU A 149 4.65 13.54 0.70
CA GLU A 149 3.74 14.19 1.65
C GLU A 149 3.63 15.69 1.39
N SER A 150 4.72 16.38 1.03
CA SER A 150 4.66 17.79 0.66
C SER A 150 3.80 18.03 -0.59
N LEU A 151 3.98 17.22 -1.64
CA LEU A 151 3.17 17.30 -2.85
C LEU A 151 1.69 17.04 -2.57
N LEU A 152 1.39 16.04 -1.73
CA LEU A 152 0.01 15.74 -1.35
C LEU A 152 -0.61 16.88 -0.54
N THR A 153 0.15 17.50 0.37
CA THR A 153 -0.32 18.65 1.15
C THR A 153 -0.68 19.82 0.23
N GLU A 154 0.18 20.13 -0.74
CA GLU A 154 -0.07 21.16 -1.75
C GLU A 154 -1.31 20.83 -2.61
N ALA A 155 -1.53 19.55 -2.94
CA ALA A 155 -2.73 19.10 -3.67
C ALA A 155 -4.02 19.26 -2.84
N VAL A 156 -3.96 19.02 -1.53
CA VAL A 156 -5.09 19.26 -0.62
C VAL A 156 -5.37 20.74 -0.47
N ASP A 157 -4.33 21.58 -0.34
CA ASP A 157 -4.49 23.03 -0.28
C ASP A 157 -5.09 23.58 -1.59
N ALA A 158 -4.64 23.07 -2.75
CA ALA A 158 -5.19 23.42 -4.05
C ALA A 158 -6.67 23.00 -4.20
N LEU A 159 -7.04 21.82 -3.69
CA LEU A 159 -8.43 21.38 -3.63
C LEU A 159 -9.28 22.34 -2.78
N ILE A 160 -8.81 22.71 -1.60
CA ILE A 160 -9.52 23.62 -0.70
C ILE A 160 -9.64 25.02 -1.32
N ALA A 161 -8.62 25.48 -2.04
CA ALA A 161 -8.64 26.76 -2.74
C ALA A 161 -9.73 26.84 -3.83
N LYS A 162 -10.20 25.71 -4.36
CA LYS A 162 -11.36 25.68 -5.29
C LYS A 162 -12.70 25.96 -4.62
N ALA A 163 -12.76 26.00 -3.28
CA ALA A 163 -13.95 26.42 -2.57
C ALA A 163 -14.31 27.87 -2.96
N GLY A 164 -15.52 28.06 -3.47
CA GLY A 164 -16.01 29.33 -4.02
C GLY A 164 -15.88 29.47 -5.54
N GLU A 165 -15.09 28.61 -6.21
CA GLU A 165 -14.96 28.58 -7.67
C GLU A 165 -15.83 27.48 -8.30
N ASP A 166 -15.80 26.27 -7.72
CA ASP A 166 -16.59 25.13 -8.16
C ASP A 166 -17.76 24.88 -7.19
N GLU A 167 -19.00 25.04 -7.66
CA GLU A 167 -20.19 24.90 -6.81
C GLU A 167 -20.33 23.50 -6.17
N ILE A 168 -19.90 22.44 -6.88
CA ILE A 168 -20.04 21.05 -6.43
C ILE A 168 -19.02 20.77 -5.34
N ILE A 169 -17.75 21.12 -5.58
CA ILE A 169 -16.69 21.00 -4.57
C ILE A 169 -17.03 21.85 -3.36
N THR A 170 -17.50 23.08 -3.56
CA THR A 170 -17.87 24.00 -2.48
C THR A 170 -18.95 23.41 -1.58
N ARG A 171 -20.05 22.90 -2.17
CA ARG A 171 -21.10 22.24 -1.39
C ARG A 171 -20.57 21.03 -0.62
N LEU A 172 -19.76 20.20 -1.27
CA LEU A 172 -19.20 19.00 -0.65
C LEU A 172 -18.29 19.33 0.55
N LEU A 173 -17.42 20.35 0.42
CA LEU A 173 -16.56 20.80 1.50
C LEU A 173 -17.36 21.40 2.66
N ILE A 174 -18.40 22.21 2.37
CA ILE A 174 -19.30 22.75 3.39
C ILE A 174 -20.03 21.62 4.13
N ASP A 175 -20.63 20.69 3.39
CA ASP A 175 -21.33 19.54 3.97
C ASP A 175 -20.37 18.72 4.85
N PHE A 176 -19.13 18.53 4.41
CA PHE A 176 -18.12 17.81 5.19
C PHE A 176 -17.74 18.55 6.47
N THR A 177 -17.56 19.87 6.42
CA THR A 177 -17.30 20.69 7.61
C THR A 177 -18.47 20.64 8.61
N MET A 178 -19.71 20.66 8.11
CA MET A 178 -20.91 20.54 8.96
C MET A 178 -20.98 19.15 9.63
N GLU A 179 -20.75 18.08 8.87
CA GLU A 179 -20.67 16.71 9.39
C GLU A 179 -19.64 16.57 10.52
N LYS A 180 -18.50 17.27 10.43
CA LYS A 180 -17.48 17.27 11.49
C LYS A 180 -17.90 18.04 12.73
N THR A 181 -18.55 19.17 12.51
CA THR A 181 -19.02 20.02 13.60
C THR A 181 -20.09 19.29 14.41
N ASP A 182 -21.00 18.59 13.74
CA ASP A 182 -22.05 17.77 14.38
C ASP A 182 -21.47 16.57 15.16
N ASP A 183 -20.28 16.10 14.77
CA ASP A 183 -19.52 15.02 15.42
C ASP A 183 -18.64 15.50 16.60
N ASP A 184 -18.80 16.75 17.05
CA ASP A 184 -17.93 17.45 18.04
C ASP A 184 -16.44 17.46 17.65
N LYS A 185 -16.13 17.47 16.34
CA LYS A 185 -14.76 17.52 15.80
C LYS A 185 -14.38 18.92 15.32
N SER A 186 -13.10 19.07 15.01
CA SER A 186 -12.54 20.26 14.37
C SER A 186 -13.24 20.56 13.04
N TRP A 187 -13.53 21.83 12.78
CA TRP A 187 -14.05 22.31 11.49
C TRP A 187 -13.03 22.16 10.35
N ASP A 188 -11.74 22.08 10.69
CA ASP A 188 -10.63 21.88 9.75
C ASP A 188 -10.66 20.44 9.18
N ILE A 189 -11.17 20.35 7.95
CA ILE A 189 -11.28 19.12 7.15
C ILE A 189 -9.98 18.74 6.43
N SER A 190 -8.98 19.63 6.39
CA SER A 190 -7.75 19.45 5.59
C SER A 190 -6.99 18.22 6.04
N LYS A 191 -6.93 17.97 7.36
CA LYS A 191 -6.24 16.80 7.93
C LYS A 191 -6.84 15.47 7.47
N GLU A 192 -8.15 15.42 7.33
CA GLU A 192 -8.85 14.17 7.01
C GLU A 192 -8.85 13.90 5.50
N ILE A 193 -8.90 14.97 4.71
CA ILE A 193 -8.63 14.90 3.28
C ILE A 193 -7.19 14.44 3.06
N LEU A 194 -6.22 14.97 3.81
CA LEU A 194 -4.81 14.53 3.75
C LEU A 194 -4.65 13.06 4.15
N GLU A 195 -5.26 12.62 5.25
CA GLU A 195 -5.24 11.21 5.68
C GLU A 195 -5.84 10.27 4.63
N THR A 196 -6.92 10.68 3.98
CA THR A 196 -7.54 9.92 2.89
C THR A 196 -6.65 9.97 1.63
N GLY A 197 -6.05 11.12 1.33
CA GLY A 197 -5.13 11.33 0.22
C GLY A 197 -3.87 10.46 0.32
N ARG A 198 -3.40 10.12 1.53
CA ARG A 198 -2.30 9.17 1.73
C ARG A 198 -2.58 7.78 1.17
N LEU A 199 -3.84 7.43 0.94
CA LEU A 199 -4.18 6.19 0.25
C LEU A 199 -3.59 6.18 -1.17
N ILE A 200 -3.53 7.32 -1.85
CA ILE A 200 -2.94 7.49 -3.21
C ILE A 200 -1.45 7.15 -3.21
N LEU A 201 -0.74 7.57 -2.16
CA LEU A 201 0.70 7.35 -2.04
C LEU A 201 1.05 5.89 -1.70
N ASN A 202 0.10 5.15 -1.14
CA ASN A 202 0.31 3.77 -0.70
C ASN A 202 0.15 2.79 -1.86
N GLU A 203 1.26 2.15 -2.21
CA GLU A 203 1.35 1.19 -3.30
C GLU A 203 0.37 0.01 -3.21
N ASN A 204 0.01 -0.42 -2.00
CA ASN A 204 -0.92 -1.53 -1.77
C ASN A 204 -2.37 -1.19 -2.14
N ASN A 205 -2.71 0.09 -2.21
CA ASN A 205 -4.05 0.55 -2.52
C ASN A 205 -4.26 0.81 -4.02
N ARG A 206 -3.21 0.68 -4.85
CA ARG A 206 -3.24 1.09 -6.26
C ARG A 206 -4.38 0.46 -7.05
N GLU A 207 -4.58 -0.85 -6.94
CA GLU A 207 -5.66 -1.56 -7.66
C GLU A 207 -7.04 -0.99 -7.28
N ALA A 208 -7.30 -0.82 -5.98
CA ALA A 208 -8.57 -0.28 -5.51
C ALA A 208 -8.77 1.19 -5.92
N ILE A 209 -7.70 1.99 -5.99
CA ILE A 209 -7.77 3.41 -6.39
C ILE A 209 -8.08 3.55 -7.88
N VAL A 210 -7.57 2.64 -8.72
CA VAL A 210 -7.88 2.63 -10.16
C VAL A 210 -9.39 2.49 -10.41
N ASP A 211 -10.09 1.69 -9.61
CA ASP A 211 -11.55 1.53 -9.72
C ASP A 211 -12.34 2.83 -9.46
N PHE A 212 -11.73 3.80 -8.78
CA PHE A 212 -12.32 5.11 -8.51
C PHE A 212 -12.00 6.18 -9.56
N LYS A 213 -11.04 5.94 -10.48
CA LYS A 213 -10.54 6.95 -11.43
C LYS A 213 -11.65 7.57 -12.30
N ASP A 214 -12.58 6.74 -12.76
CA ASP A 214 -13.68 7.17 -13.63
C ASP A 214 -14.93 7.60 -12.85
N LYS A 215 -14.89 7.59 -11.52
CA LYS A 215 -16.01 8.01 -10.67
C LYS A 215 -15.95 9.51 -10.43
N LYS A 216 -17.09 10.16 -10.62
CA LYS A 216 -17.25 11.59 -10.35
C LYS A 216 -17.84 11.82 -8.98
N ILE A 217 -17.69 13.04 -8.46
CA ILE A 217 -18.25 13.43 -7.16
C ILE A 217 -19.76 13.12 -7.10
N GLU A 218 -20.49 13.35 -8.18
CA GLU A 218 -21.93 13.12 -8.28
C GLU A 218 -22.31 11.64 -8.12
N ASP A 219 -21.45 10.71 -8.55
CA ASP A 219 -21.67 9.27 -8.35
C ASP A 219 -21.63 8.94 -6.85
N PHE A 220 -20.67 9.51 -6.12
CA PHE A 220 -20.57 9.35 -4.67
C PHE A 220 -21.75 9.99 -3.96
N LEU A 221 -22.21 11.17 -4.39
CA LEU A 221 -23.41 11.81 -3.83
C LEU A 221 -24.67 10.95 -4.04
N ALA A 222 -24.81 10.33 -5.22
CA ALA A 222 -25.91 9.41 -5.48
C ALA A 222 -25.84 8.15 -4.60
N ILE A 223 -24.66 7.59 -4.40
CA ILE A 223 -24.44 6.45 -3.49
C ILE A 223 -24.74 6.86 -2.05
N LYS A 224 -24.25 8.01 -1.58
CA LYS A 224 -24.54 8.58 -0.26
C LYS A 224 -26.05 8.63 -0.02
N SER A 225 -26.79 9.22 -0.96
CA SER A 225 -28.25 9.33 -0.88
C SER A 225 -28.94 7.96 -0.80
N LYS A 226 -28.51 6.98 -1.60
CA LYS A 226 -29.06 5.62 -1.58
C LYS A 226 -28.80 4.93 -0.24
N ILE A 227 -27.60 5.04 0.30
CA ILE A 227 -27.20 4.40 1.55
C ILE A 227 -27.90 5.06 2.75
N SER A 228 -28.01 6.40 2.77
CA SER A 228 -28.78 7.10 3.80
C SER A 228 -30.25 6.67 3.80
N LYS A 229 -30.88 6.54 2.63
CA LYS A 229 -32.26 6.04 2.51
C LYS A 229 -32.39 4.59 2.98
N ALA A 230 -31.46 3.72 2.58
CA ALA A 230 -31.45 2.32 3.01
C ALA A 230 -31.28 2.20 4.54
N HIS A 231 -30.40 3.02 5.13
CA HIS A 231 -30.23 3.09 6.58
C HIS A 231 -31.52 3.54 7.27
N GLU A 232 -32.19 4.59 6.78
CA GLU A 232 -33.46 5.06 7.32
C GLU A 232 -34.59 4.03 7.19
N MET A 233 -34.66 3.32 6.07
CA MET A 233 -35.63 2.22 5.88
C MET A 233 -35.44 1.11 6.90
N LEU A 234 -34.19 0.67 7.14
CA LEU A 234 -33.89 -0.35 8.15
C LEU A 234 -34.17 0.15 9.57
N GLU A 235 -33.95 1.44 9.85
CA GLU A 235 -34.32 2.05 11.14
C GLU A 235 -35.84 1.97 11.37
N ASN A 236 -36.63 2.37 10.37
CA ASN A 236 -38.09 2.34 10.46
C ASN A 236 -38.63 0.90 10.54
N GLU A 237 -38.03 -0.04 9.83
CA GLU A 237 -38.35 -1.47 9.93
C GLU A 237 -38.07 -2.00 11.35
N ASN A 238 -36.92 -1.65 11.94
CA ASN A 238 -36.57 -2.06 13.29
C ASN A 238 -37.54 -1.52 14.34
N ILE A 239 -37.96 -0.26 14.20
CA ILE A 239 -38.98 0.33 15.06
C ILE A 239 -40.30 -0.41 14.89
N GLY A 240 -40.72 -0.68 13.66
CA GLY A 240 -41.95 -1.44 13.38
C GLY A 240 -41.95 -2.84 14.01
N LEU A 241 -40.85 -3.59 13.86
CA LEU A 241 -40.68 -4.92 14.45
C LEU A 241 -40.70 -4.88 15.99
N ALA A 242 -40.04 -3.87 16.57
CA ALA A 242 -40.03 -3.67 18.02
C ALA A 242 -41.41 -3.24 18.54
N THR A 243 -42.15 -2.41 17.82
CA THR A 243 -43.53 -2.05 18.15
C THR A 243 -44.45 -3.27 18.10
N ILE A 244 -44.34 -4.12 17.07
CA ILE A 244 -45.09 -5.38 16.99
C ILE A 244 -44.76 -6.28 18.18
N ALA A 245 -43.48 -6.45 18.50
CA ALA A 245 -43.02 -7.23 19.65
C ALA A 245 -43.58 -6.69 20.98
N PHE A 246 -43.61 -5.37 21.16
CA PHE A 246 -44.15 -4.74 22.35
C PHE A 246 -45.68 -4.89 22.44
N SER A 247 -46.39 -4.71 21.33
CA SER A 247 -47.85 -4.91 21.27
C SER A 247 -48.26 -6.36 21.52
N LEU A 248 -47.42 -7.36 21.22
CA LEU A 248 -47.66 -8.75 21.61
C LEU A 248 -47.65 -8.93 23.13
N LEU A 249 -46.80 -8.21 23.85
CA LEU A 249 -46.81 -8.20 25.31
C LEU A 249 -48.10 -7.55 25.84
N GLU A 250 -48.48 -6.39 25.30
CA GLU A 250 -49.66 -5.65 25.74
C GLU A 250 -50.98 -6.38 25.44
N SER A 251 -51.15 -6.90 24.22
CA SER A 251 -52.37 -7.61 23.80
C SER A 251 -52.64 -8.89 24.58
N ASN A 252 -51.58 -9.55 25.06
CA ASN A 252 -51.65 -10.72 25.93
C ASN A 252 -51.70 -10.35 27.43
N GLN A 253 -51.84 -9.06 27.77
CA GLN A 253 -51.89 -8.55 29.15
C GLN A 253 -50.68 -9.00 29.99
N ILE A 254 -49.50 -9.09 29.37
CA ILE A 254 -48.26 -9.44 30.06
C ILE A 254 -47.70 -8.15 30.68
N ASP A 255 -47.73 -8.08 32.02
CA ASP A 255 -47.13 -6.95 32.75
C ASP A 255 -45.61 -6.95 32.57
N SER A 256 -45.02 -5.80 32.24
CA SER A 256 -43.57 -5.58 32.19
C SER A 256 -42.85 -6.04 33.46
N LYS A 257 -43.51 -5.98 34.62
CA LYS A 257 -42.97 -6.45 35.91
C LYS A 257 -42.79 -7.97 36.00
N SER A 258 -43.32 -8.72 35.04
CA SER A 258 -43.12 -10.17 34.89
C SER A 258 -41.66 -10.52 34.57
N PHE A 259 -40.90 -9.56 34.03
CA PHE A 259 -39.49 -9.72 33.68
C PHE A 259 -38.59 -9.12 34.78
N ALA A 260 -37.47 -9.78 35.08
CA ALA A 260 -36.52 -9.32 36.09
C ALA A 260 -35.99 -7.92 35.74
N TYR A 261 -36.14 -6.98 36.68
CA TYR A 261 -35.78 -5.56 36.50
C TYR A 261 -36.41 -4.86 35.26
N GLU A 262 -37.42 -5.50 34.65
CA GLU A 262 -38.07 -5.08 33.40
C GLU A 262 -37.07 -4.99 32.22
N THR A 263 -35.96 -5.71 32.26
CA THR A 263 -34.87 -5.59 31.26
C THR A 263 -35.35 -5.87 29.84
N PHE A 264 -36.14 -6.92 29.65
CA PHE A 264 -36.61 -7.35 28.34
C PHE A 264 -37.59 -6.35 27.70
N PRO A 265 -38.69 -5.93 28.37
CA PRO A 265 -39.55 -4.85 27.84
C PRO A 265 -38.81 -3.52 27.63
N LYS A 266 -37.90 -3.14 28.54
CA LYS A 266 -37.10 -1.91 28.39
C LYS A 266 -36.20 -1.96 27.17
N HIS A 267 -35.60 -3.11 26.86
CA HIS A 267 -34.79 -3.27 25.67
C HIS A 267 -35.60 -3.05 24.39
N ILE A 268 -36.80 -3.63 24.29
CA ILE A 268 -37.72 -3.39 23.17
C ILE A 268 -38.07 -1.90 23.07
N GLN A 269 -38.35 -1.25 24.21
CA GLN A 269 -38.64 0.18 24.25
C GLN A 269 -37.44 1.06 23.83
N PHE A 270 -36.20 0.65 24.16
CA PHE A 270 -35.00 1.34 23.71
C PHE A 270 -34.88 1.31 22.19
N ILE A 271 -35.23 0.20 21.54
CA ILE A 271 -35.25 0.11 20.07
C ILE A 271 -36.31 1.07 19.49
N ILE A 272 -37.53 1.07 20.03
CA ILE A 272 -38.63 1.97 19.58
C ILE A 272 -38.21 3.45 19.71
N ASN A 273 -37.55 3.80 20.81
CA ASN A 273 -37.17 5.18 21.12
C ASN A 273 -35.83 5.62 20.49
N LYS A 274 -35.19 4.77 19.66
CA LYS A 274 -33.85 5.01 19.09
C LYS A 274 -32.78 5.28 20.14
N ASP A 275 -32.89 4.64 21.30
CA ASP A 275 -31.98 4.84 22.41
C ASP A 275 -30.72 3.97 22.24
N ALA A 276 -29.54 4.59 22.35
CA ALA A 276 -28.25 3.91 22.19
C ALA A 276 -28.07 2.73 23.17
N ARG A 277 -28.78 2.73 24.31
CA ARG A 277 -28.77 1.61 25.28
C ARG A 277 -29.30 0.31 24.69
N ALA A 278 -30.03 0.34 23.58
CA ALA A 278 -30.44 -0.87 22.86
C ALA A 278 -29.24 -1.71 22.39
N ALA A 279 -28.06 -1.12 22.18
CA ALA A 279 -26.86 -1.83 21.75
C ALA A 279 -26.14 -2.58 22.89
N ASN A 280 -26.49 -2.32 24.16
CA ASN A 280 -25.74 -2.86 25.30
C ASN A 280 -25.96 -4.36 25.55
N HIS A 281 -27.05 -4.92 25.02
CA HIS A 281 -27.40 -6.33 25.22
C HIS A 281 -28.32 -6.81 24.10
N LYS A 282 -28.15 -8.07 23.69
CA LYS A 282 -29.03 -8.78 22.75
C LYS A 282 -29.73 -9.92 23.50
N PHE A 283 -30.97 -10.22 23.12
CA PHE A 283 -31.72 -11.39 23.58
C PHE A 283 -31.87 -12.36 22.40
N GLU A 284 -31.01 -13.37 22.34
CA GLU A 284 -30.90 -14.33 21.22
C GLU A 284 -31.62 -15.65 21.52
N SER A 285 -31.89 -15.93 22.80
CA SER A 285 -32.62 -17.14 23.21
C SER A 285 -33.57 -16.88 24.37
N GLU A 286 -34.54 -17.77 24.54
CA GLU A 286 -35.50 -17.72 25.64
C GLU A 286 -34.82 -17.79 27.01
N THR A 287 -33.67 -18.46 27.11
CA THR A 287 -32.93 -18.62 28.38
C THR A 287 -32.32 -17.32 28.90
N GLU A 288 -32.15 -16.33 28.03
CA GLU A 288 -31.64 -15.00 28.38
C GLU A 288 -32.74 -14.09 28.93
N VAL A 289 -34.00 -14.44 28.66
CA VAL A 289 -35.17 -13.71 29.13
C VAL A 289 -35.53 -14.17 30.54
N LYS A 290 -35.11 -13.38 31.53
CA LYS A 290 -35.33 -13.69 32.94
C LYS A 290 -36.76 -13.35 33.37
N ILE A 291 -37.62 -14.37 33.45
CA ILE A 291 -39.00 -14.28 33.95
C ILE A 291 -39.02 -14.50 35.47
N LYS A 292 -39.81 -13.72 36.22
CA LYS A 292 -39.97 -13.89 37.67
C LYS A 292 -40.85 -15.10 38.00
N LYS A 293 -40.47 -15.85 39.05
CA LYS A 293 -41.13 -17.11 39.46
C LYS A 293 -42.58 -16.94 39.98
N ASP A 294 -42.95 -15.75 40.43
CA ASP A 294 -44.29 -15.40 40.94
C ASP A 294 -45.25 -14.89 39.85
N THR A 295 -44.83 -14.92 38.60
CA THR A 295 -45.64 -14.46 37.45
C THR A 295 -46.79 -15.43 37.17
N LYS A 296 -48.03 -14.91 37.12
CA LYS A 296 -49.24 -15.72 36.86
C LYS A 296 -49.36 -16.24 35.42
N ASN A 297 -48.65 -15.62 34.47
CA ASN A 297 -48.83 -15.82 33.02
C ASN A 297 -47.61 -16.47 32.34
N ILE A 298 -46.83 -17.31 33.05
CA ILE A 298 -45.59 -17.90 32.50
C ILE A 298 -45.83 -18.64 31.17
N ALA A 299 -46.84 -19.52 31.11
CA ALA A 299 -47.16 -20.26 29.88
C ALA A 299 -47.55 -19.36 28.70
N LEU A 300 -48.18 -18.22 28.98
CA LEU A 300 -48.54 -17.24 27.95
C LEU A 300 -47.29 -16.51 27.44
N ILE A 301 -46.38 -16.13 28.34
CA ILE A 301 -45.08 -15.54 27.99
C ILE A 301 -44.29 -16.51 27.11
N GLU A 302 -44.16 -17.77 27.53
CA GLU A 302 -43.47 -18.82 26.77
C GLU A 302 -44.08 -19.03 25.37
N SER A 303 -45.40 -18.85 25.22
CA SER A 303 -46.04 -18.99 23.91
C SER A 303 -45.75 -17.84 22.92
N VAL A 304 -45.54 -16.62 23.41
CA VAL A 304 -45.29 -15.43 22.56
C VAL A 304 -43.81 -15.11 22.39
N LEU A 305 -42.97 -15.63 23.29
CA LEU A 305 -41.53 -15.36 23.31
C LEU A 305 -40.82 -15.77 22.00
N PRO A 306 -41.11 -16.93 21.38
CA PRO A 306 -40.49 -17.29 20.10
C PRO A 306 -40.75 -16.26 19.00
N GLN A 307 -41.96 -15.70 18.92
CA GLN A 307 -42.31 -14.70 17.93
C GLN A 307 -41.62 -13.36 18.19
N ILE A 308 -41.53 -12.94 19.45
CA ILE A 308 -40.81 -11.72 19.84
C ILE A 308 -39.31 -11.87 19.54
N LEU A 309 -38.71 -13.00 19.88
CA LEU A 309 -37.30 -13.28 19.61
C LEU A 309 -37.01 -13.35 18.10
N ALA A 310 -37.92 -13.87 17.28
CA ALA A 310 -37.78 -13.84 15.83
C ALA A 310 -37.78 -12.40 15.27
N ASN A 311 -38.63 -11.52 15.80
CA ASN A 311 -38.62 -10.11 15.45
C ASN A 311 -37.30 -9.44 15.89
N LEU A 312 -36.84 -9.71 17.11
CA LEU A 312 -35.58 -9.18 17.64
C LEU A 312 -34.36 -9.68 16.85
N ALA A 313 -34.34 -10.95 16.42
CA ALA A 313 -33.28 -11.48 15.58
C ALA A 313 -33.16 -10.71 14.25
N THR A 314 -34.30 -10.35 13.64
CA THR A 314 -34.33 -9.51 12.44
C THR A 314 -33.83 -8.09 12.74
N VAL A 315 -34.24 -7.49 13.87
CA VAL A 315 -33.73 -6.19 14.34
C VAL A 315 -32.21 -6.21 14.48
N TYR A 316 -31.64 -7.26 15.08
CA TYR A 316 -30.20 -7.37 15.28
C TYR A 316 -29.45 -7.54 13.96
N ALA A 317 -29.95 -8.35 13.03
CA ALA A 317 -29.37 -8.48 11.69
C ALA A 317 -29.44 -7.16 10.89
N ASN A 318 -30.53 -6.40 11.05
CA ASN A 318 -30.67 -5.08 10.44
C ASN A 318 -29.72 -4.06 11.07
N ASN A 319 -29.48 -4.13 12.40
CA ASN A 319 -28.49 -3.27 13.06
C ASN A 319 -27.07 -3.51 12.53
N GLU A 320 -26.67 -4.75 12.27
CA GLU A 320 -25.36 -5.04 11.65
C GLU A 320 -25.20 -4.38 10.27
N LYS A 321 -26.25 -4.44 9.44
CA LYS A 321 -26.27 -3.72 8.15
C LYS A 321 -26.25 -2.20 8.31
N LYS A 322 -26.98 -1.67 9.29
CA LYS A 322 -27.00 -0.23 9.59
C LYS A 322 -25.64 0.26 10.06
N ASP A 323 -24.95 -0.48 10.93
CA ASP A 323 -23.61 -0.15 11.39
C ASP A 323 -22.62 -0.12 10.22
N PHE A 324 -22.74 -1.08 9.29
CA PHE A 324 -21.98 -1.06 8.03
C PHE A 324 -22.28 0.18 7.18
N TYR A 325 -23.56 0.54 6.98
CA TYR A 325 -23.94 1.74 6.25
C TYR A 325 -23.46 3.03 6.92
N LYS A 326 -23.53 3.11 8.25
CA LYS A 326 -23.03 4.25 9.02
C LYS A 326 -21.52 4.39 8.88
N ALA A 327 -20.78 3.28 8.96
CA ALA A 327 -19.34 3.27 8.72
C ALA A 327 -19.00 3.74 7.29
N PHE A 328 -19.78 3.32 6.30
CA PHE A 328 -19.59 3.76 4.91
C PHE A 328 -19.87 5.26 4.74
N LEU A 329 -21.00 5.75 5.26
CA LEU A 329 -21.39 7.17 5.19
C LEU A 329 -20.34 8.10 5.82
N LYS A 330 -19.68 7.66 6.90
CA LYS A 330 -18.60 8.43 7.54
C LYS A 330 -17.37 8.63 6.65
N ASN A 331 -17.13 7.72 5.70
CA ASN A 331 -15.93 7.72 4.86
C ASN A 331 -16.22 8.09 3.39
N ILE A 332 -17.49 8.12 2.97
CA ILE A 332 -17.84 8.40 1.57
C ILE A 332 -17.47 9.82 1.14
N THR A 333 -17.60 10.80 2.05
CA THR A 333 -17.30 12.21 1.75
C THR A 333 -15.80 12.40 1.45
N PRO A 334 -14.85 11.98 2.31
CA PRO A 334 -13.42 12.01 1.97
C PRO A 334 -13.06 11.21 0.71
N LEU A 335 -13.66 10.03 0.51
CA LEU A 335 -13.40 9.20 -0.68
C LEU A 335 -13.85 9.88 -1.98
N SER A 336 -14.94 10.66 -1.94
CA SER A 336 -15.40 11.41 -3.10
C SER A 336 -14.43 12.51 -3.53
N LEU A 337 -13.64 13.03 -2.59
CA LEU A 337 -12.58 14.01 -2.85
C LEU A 337 -11.28 13.37 -3.31
N LEU A 338 -11.10 12.05 -3.13
CA LEU A 338 -9.85 11.34 -3.45
C LEU A 338 -9.45 11.51 -4.91
N ASN A 339 -10.41 11.38 -5.84
CA ASN A 339 -10.13 11.56 -7.27
C ASN A 339 -9.72 13.01 -7.59
N THR A 340 -10.37 13.98 -6.95
CA THR A 340 -10.03 15.40 -7.13
C THR A 340 -8.65 15.73 -6.56
N VAL A 341 -8.31 15.21 -5.38
CA VAL A 341 -6.96 15.33 -4.80
C VAL A 341 -5.93 14.68 -5.71
N ASN A 342 -6.22 13.49 -6.26
CA ASN A 342 -5.33 12.83 -7.22
C ASN A 342 -5.10 13.66 -8.48
N ASN A 343 -6.15 14.30 -9.01
CA ASN A 343 -6.03 15.18 -10.17
C ASN A 343 -5.20 16.44 -9.87
N GLU A 344 -5.39 17.06 -8.71
CA GLU A 344 -4.54 18.19 -8.29
C GLU A 344 -3.09 17.76 -8.07
N LEU A 345 -2.86 16.58 -7.48
CA LEU A 345 -1.53 16.01 -7.30
C LEU A 345 -0.83 15.80 -8.66
N SER A 346 -1.51 15.16 -9.63
CA SER A 346 -0.97 14.98 -10.99
C SER A 346 -0.69 16.31 -11.69
N LYS A 347 -1.54 17.32 -11.48
CA LYS A 347 -1.34 18.66 -12.04
C LYS A 347 -0.10 19.34 -11.45
N ILE A 348 0.04 19.36 -10.12
CA ILE A 348 1.20 19.93 -9.42
C ILE A 348 2.49 19.24 -9.86
N GLN A 349 2.47 17.92 -9.94
CA GLN A 349 3.60 17.12 -10.43
C GLN A 349 4.01 17.51 -11.85
N THR A 350 3.04 17.73 -12.74
CA THR A 350 3.28 18.18 -14.12
C THR A 350 3.85 19.59 -14.15
N GLU A 351 3.28 20.53 -13.39
CA GLU A 351 3.72 21.93 -13.34
C GLU A 351 5.14 22.08 -12.77
N GLN A 352 5.46 21.30 -11.73
CA GLN A 352 6.78 21.28 -11.12
C GLN A 352 7.79 20.39 -11.86
N ASN A 353 7.36 19.65 -12.90
CA ASN A 353 8.16 18.62 -13.60
C ASN A 353 8.76 17.57 -12.65
N VAL A 354 8.00 17.14 -11.64
CA VAL A 354 8.41 16.13 -10.65
C VAL A 354 7.50 14.92 -10.71
N LEU A 355 8.07 13.76 -10.42
CA LEU A 355 7.36 12.49 -10.33
C LEU A 355 7.52 11.93 -8.92
N SER A 356 6.41 11.64 -8.24
CA SER A 356 6.47 10.98 -6.93
C SER A 356 7.09 9.58 -7.08
N ILE A 357 7.82 9.13 -6.06
CA ILE A 357 8.39 7.76 -6.08
C ILE A 357 7.31 6.68 -6.23
N SER A 358 6.13 6.89 -5.63
CA SER A 358 5.00 5.96 -5.73
C SER A 358 4.47 5.86 -7.16
N GLU A 359 4.33 6.99 -7.86
CA GLU A 359 3.89 7.00 -9.26
C GLU A 359 4.97 6.48 -10.21
N PHE A 360 6.23 6.83 -9.96
CA PHE A 360 7.38 6.28 -10.66
C PHE A 360 7.36 4.74 -10.62
N ASN A 361 7.23 4.15 -9.42
CA ASN A 361 7.09 2.71 -9.22
C ASN A 361 5.85 2.12 -9.93
N ALA A 362 4.75 2.87 -10.00
CA ALA A 362 3.52 2.42 -10.66
C ALA A 362 3.73 2.30 -12.17
N ILE A 363 4.36 3.30 -12.79
CA ILE A 363 4.65 3.33 -14.22
C ILE A 363 5.57 2.15 -14.58
N ILE A 364 6.60 1.90 -13.78
CA ILE A 364 7.51 0.75 -13.98
C ILE A 364 6.71 -0.55 -13.97
N HIS A 365 5.89 -0.74 -12.94
CA HIS A 365 5.15 -1.97 -12.78
C HIS A 365 4.23 -2.23 -13.98
N ASN A 366 3.44 -1.22 -14.38
CA ASN A 366 2.49 -1.34 -15.48
C ASN A 366 3.17 -1.63 -16.82
N GLU A 367 4.31 -0.99 -17.07
CA GLU A 367 5.01 -1.07 -18.35
C GLU A 367 5.92 -2.29 -18.45
N ILE A 368 6.54 -2.72 -17.35
CA ILE A 368 7.49 -3.83 -17.35
C ILE A 368 6.80 -5.19 -17.18
N GLN A 369 5.69 -5.27 -16.45
CA GLN A 369 5.08 -6.56 -16.06
C GLN A 369 4.76 -7.46 -17.26
N ASN A 370 4.37 -6.88 -18.39
CA ASN A 370 3.95 -7.61 -19.57
C ASN A 370 5.00 -7.61 -20.70
N GLN A 371 6.16 -6.97 -20.50
CA GLN A 371 7.20 -6.89 -21.52
C GLN A 371 8.18 -8.07 -21.38
N PRO A 372 8.60 -8.69 -22.50
CA PRO A 372 9.61 -9.73 -22.46
C PRO A 372 10.94 -9.12 -22.00
N ALA A 373 11.61 -9.74 -21.03
CA ALA A 373 12.88 -9.23 -20.47
C ALA A 373 13.89 -8.71 -21.52
N PRO A 374 14.10 -9.36 -22.70
CA PRO A 374 14.98 -8.83 -23.74
C PRO A 374 14.66 -7.40 -24.20
N PHE A 375 13.39 -6.99 -24.25
CA PHE A 375 12.98 -5.65 -24.71
C PHE A 375 13.40 -4.52 -23.75
N ILE A 376 13.60 -4.83 -22.47
CA ILE A 376 14.05 -3.85 -21.46
C ILE A 376 15.56 -3.65 -21.51
N TYR A 377 16.29 -4.59 -22.13
CA TYR A 377 17.75 -4.66 -22.10
C TYR A 377 18.43 -4.60 -23.49
N GLU A 378 17.66 -4.57 -24.58
CA GLU A 378 18.12 -4.11 -25.91
C GLU A 378 18.21 -2.58 -25.93
#